data_AF-A0A1H2U406-F1
#
_entry.id   AF-A0A1H2U406-F1
#
_cell.length_a   1.000
_cell.length_b   1.000
_cell.length_c   1.000
_cell.angle_alpha   90.00
_cell.angle_beta   90.00
_cell.angle_gamma   90.00
#
_symmetry.space_group_name_H-M   'P 1'
#
loop_
_entity.id
_entity.type
_entity.pdbx_description
1 polymer ?
#
loop_
_entity_poly.entity_id
_entity_poly.type
_entity_poly.pdbx_seq_one_letter_code
_entity_poly.pdbx_strand_id
1 'polypeptide(L)'
;MKTLTALLSLCMLTGIYSYGQSNSGTMNASINKTFSVEKNGTEFPYHVKVMEHRNYPIDLENKNKNMVNKDRENKAAQVVKLIAVDSNNDSNYEHYMVLKYYKTVTDSFKVVPTDKGFAVKVDDKTMEYFVDEGIYFINNKDQDFFMIEEFKEIG
;
A
#
# COMPACT_ATOMS: atom_id res chain seq x y z
N MET A 1 -23.10 -24.37 -25.44
CA MET A 1 -23.57 -23.04 -24.98
C MET A 1 -22.91 -22.77 -23.65
N LYS A 2 -22.07 -21.73 -23.54
CA LYS A 2 -21.30 -21.41 -22.33
C LYS A 2 -22.14 -20.45 -21.48
N THR A 3 -22.63 -20.88 -20.34
CA THR A 3 -23.32 -20.01 -19.38
C THR A 3 -22.39 -19.65 -18.24
N LEU A 4 -22.00 -18.37 -18.23
CA LEU A 4 -21.69 -17.52 -17.09
C LEU A 4 -22.23 -18.06 -15.76
N THR A 5 -21.38 -18.18 -14.72
CA THR A 5 -21.62 -17.65 -13.36
C THR A 5 -20.54 -18.15 -12.39
N ALA A 6 -19.77 -17.22 -11.81
CA ALA A 6 -19.36 -17.25 -10.40
C ALA A 6 -18.71 -15.91 -10.04
N LEU A 7 -19.53 -14.93 -9.68
CA LEU A 7 -19.10 -13.70 -9.03
C LEU A 7 -18.99 -14.02 -7.54
N LEU A 8 -17.78 -14.25 -7.01
CA LEU A 8 -17.58 -14.42 -5.57
C LEU A 8 -16.96 -13.14 -4.98
N SER A 9 -17.84 -12.23 -4.56
CA SER A 9 -17.49 -11.08 -3.73
C SER A 9 -17.16 -11.57 -2.32
N LEU A 10 -15.88 -11.59 -1.96
CA LEU A 10 -15.45 -11.89 -0.60
C LEU A 10 -15.31 -10.57 0.19
N CYS A 11 -16.22 -10.37 1.15
CA CYS A 11 -16.21 -9.25 2.08
C CYS A 11 -14.87 -9.14 2.82
N MET A 12 -14.19 -8.00 2.69
CA MET A 12 -13.02 -7.68 3.48
C MET A 12 -13.43 -7.12 4.85
N LEU A 13 -13.10 -7.84 5.91
CA LEU A 13 -13.10 -7.33 7.29
C LEU A 13 -11.98 -6.30 7.44
N THR A 14 -12.30 -5.01 7.40
CA THR A 14 -11.37 -3.94 7.78
C THR A 14 -11.39 -3.77 9.30
N GLY A 15 -10.49 -4.48 10.00
CA GLY A 15 -10.20 -4.20 11.41
C GLY A 15 -9.28 -2.99 11.52
N ILE A 16 -9.81 -1.85 11.97
CA ILE A 16 -9.01 -0.68 12.31
C ILE A 16 -8.59 -0.83 13.77
N TYR A 17 -7.35 -1.27 14.02
CA TYR A 17 -6.77 -1.25 15.37
C TYR A 17 -6.12 0.11 15.61
N SER A 18 -6.82 0.99 16.34
CA SER A 18 -6.24 2.23 16.87
C SER A 18 -5.52 1.94 18.19
N TYR A 19 -4.18 1.89 18.16
CA TYR A 19 -3.36 1.86 19.39
C TYR A 19 -2.90 3.27 19.77
N GLY A 20 -2.78 3.47 21.08
CA GLY A 20 -2.70 4.75 21.78
C GLY A 20 -1.45 5.61 21.54
N GLN A 21 -1.60 6.83 22.01
CA GLN A 21 -0.72 7.99 21.91
C GLN A 21 0.60 7.76 22.69
N SER A 22 1.74 7.72 22.00
CA SER A 22 3.07 7.85 22.58
C SER A 22 3.79 9.07 21.97
N ASN A 23 4.57 9.79 22.77
CA ASN A 23 5.10 11.13 22.47
C ASN A 23 6.29 11.16 21.47
N SER A 24 6.46 10.12 20.66
CA SER A 24 7.28 10.09 19.46
C SER A 24 6.57 9.17 18.46
N GLY A 25 5.83 9.74 17.52
CA GLY A 25 4.92 8.98 16.67
C GLY A 25 5.65 8.23 15.57
N THR A 26 5.99 6.97 15.81
CA THR A 26 6.21 6.01 14.72
C THR A 26 4.89 5.31 14.44
N MET A 27 4.27 5.63 13.30
CA MET A 27 3.05 4.93 12.86
C MET A 27 3.48 3.76 11.99
N ASN A 28 3.20 2.54 12.47
CA ASN A 28 3.33 1.31 11.72
C ASN A 28 1.93 0.78 11.42
N ALA A 29 1.50 0.88 10.16
CA ALA A 29 0.23 0.32 9.70
C ALA A 29 0.51 -0.84 8.75
N SER A 30 -0.20 -1.96 8.91
CA SER A 30 -0.04 -3.12 8.02
C SER A 30 -1.37 -3.53 7.43
N ILE A 31 -1.40 -3.75 6.12
CA ILE A 31 -2.55 -4.25 5.37
C ILE A 31 -2.14 -5.58 4.75
N ASN A 32 -2.88 -6.65 5.05
CA ASN A 32 -2.72 -7.94 4.38
C ASN A 32 -3.95 -8.18 3.51
N LYS A 33 -3.74 -8.56 2.25
CA LYS A 33 -4.81 -8.93 1.32
C LYS A 33 -4.42 -10.20 0.58
N THR A 34 -5.42 -11.02 0.31
CA THR A 34 -5.33 -12.17 -0.59
C THR A 34 -6.20 -11.89 -1.79
N PHE A 35 -5.66 -12.14 -2.97
CA PHE A 35 -6.32 -11.96 -4.26
C PHE A 35 -6.09 -13.20 -5.11
N SER A 36 -6.75 -13.26 -6.27
CA SER A 36 -6.60 -14.35 -7.22
C SER A 36 -6.43 -13.78 -8.64
N VAL A 37 -5.61 -14.45 -9.46
CA VAL A 37 -5.54 -14.24 -10.91
C VAL A 37 -5.94 -15.51 -11.64
N GLU A 38 -6.61 -15.37 -12.78
CA GLU A 38 -6.92 -16.52 -13.64
C GLU A 38 -5.72 -16.84 -14.54
N LYS A 39 -5.26 -18.10 -14.52
CA LYS A 39 -4.29 -18.62 -15.49
C LYS A 39 -4.86 -19.87 -16.14
N ASN A 40 -4.98 -19.85 -17.47
CA ASN A 40 -5.46 -20.99 -18.25
C ASN A 40 -6.81 -21.56 -17.75
N GLY A 41 -7.74 -20.71 -17.30
CA GLY A 41 -9.05 -21.13 -16.78
C GLY A 41 -9.06 -21.64 -15.34
N THR A 42 -7.96 -21.49 -14.60
CA THR A 42 -7.84 -21.86 -13.18
C THR A 42 -7.43 -20.64 -12.37
N GLU A 43 -8.07 -20.39 -11.23
CA GLU A 43 -7.70 -19.31 -10.31
C GLU A 43 -6.49 -19.69 -9.45
N PHE A 44 -5.51 -18.79 -9.39
CA PHE A 44 -4.31 -18.91 -8.56
C PHE A 44 -4.30 -17.80 -7.52
N PRO A 45 -4.33 -18.12 -6.21
CA PRO A 45 -4.28 -17.12 -5.15
C PRO A 45 -2.85 -16.58 -4.98
N TYR A 46 -2.74 -15.33 -4.54
CA TYR A 46 -1.48 -14.70 -4.14
C TYR A 46 -1.72 -13.71 -2.99
N HIS A 47 -0.67 -13.43 -2.21
CA HIS A 47 -0.75 -12.63 -0.99
C HIS A 47 0.03 -11.34 -1.13
N VAL A 48 -0.58 -10.24 -0.69
CA VAL A 48 0.02 -8.90 -0.69
C VAL A 48 0.02 -8.37 0.73
N LYS A 49 1.21 -8.01 1.20
CA LYS A 49 1.42 -7.34 2.48
C LYS A 49 1.95 -5.93 2.23
N VAL A 50 1.23 -4.92 2.72
CA VAL A 50 1.65 -3.52 2.66
C VAL A 50 1.93 -3.02 4.06
N MET A 51 3.18 -2.70 4.34
CA MET A 51 3.63 -2.12 5.59
C MET A 51 3.95 -0.64 5.36
N GLU A 52 3.23 0.22 6.06
CA GLU A 52 3.52 1.65 6.10
C GLU A 52 4.43 1.94 7.29
N HIS A 53 5.51 2.67 7.04
CA HIS A 53 6.36 3.22 8.09
C HIS A 53 6.37 4.74 7.98
N ARG A 54 5.92 5.44 9.03
CA ARG A 54 6.05 6.90 9.13
C ARG A 54 6.96 7.27 10.28
N ASN A 55 8.00 8.03 9.98
CA ASN A 55 8.77 8.76 10.98
C ASN A 55 8.33 10.23 10.93
N TYR A 56 7.57 10.68 11.93
CA TYR A 56 7.22 12.09 12.06
C TYR A 56 8.35 12.81 12.80
N PRO A 57 9.13 13.71 12.15
CA PRO A 57 9.95 14.64 12.90
C PRO A 57 9.00 15.57 13.66
N ILE A 58 8.79 15.29 14.94
CA ILE A 58 8.07 16.21 15.81
C ILE A 58 9.09 17.30 16.18
N ASP A 59 9.04 18.44 15.49
CA ASP A 59 9.68 19.67 15.99
C ASP A 59 8.88 20.14 17.22
N LEU A 60 9.15 19.50 18.36
CA LEU A 60 8.81 20.03 19.68
C LEU A 60 9.85 21.09 20.03
N GLU A 61 9.84 22.20 19.28
CA GLU A 61 10.44 23.41 19.80
C GLU A 61 9.73 23.72 21.11
N ASN A 62 10.50 23.77 22.19
CA ASN A 62 10.07 24.06 23.57
C ASN A 62 9.53 25.50 23.70
N LYS A 63 8.46 25.83 22.97
CA LYS A 63 7.74 27.09 23.06
C LYS A 63 6.25 26.78 23.04
N ASN A 64 5.65 27.01 24.21
CA ASN A 64 4.20 27.14 24.45
C ASN A 64 3.48 25.88 24.91
N LYS A 65 3.74 25.49 26.16
CA LYS A 65 2.91 24.58 26.98
C LYS A 65 1.43 25.01 27.14
N ASN A 66 1.02 26.16 26.60
CA ASN A 66 -0.31 26.75 26.78
C ASN A 66 -1.01 27.21 25.48
N MET A 67 -0.59 26.73 24.30
CA MET A 67 -1.30 27.05 23.05
C MET A 67 -1.97 25.80 22.48
N VAL A 68 -3.19 25.56 22.96
CA VAL A 68 -4.14 24.62 22.34
C VAL A 68 -4.43 25.14 20.93
N ASN A 69 -4.20 24.31 19.90
CA ASN A 69 -4.39 24.61 18.48
C ASN A 69 -3.48 25.70 17.88
N LYS A 70 -2.17 25.44 17.80
CA LYS A 70 -1.39 26.00 16.70
C LYS A 70 -1.25 24.95 15.61
N ASP A 71 -1.86 25.25 14.47
CA ASP A 71 -1.80 24.48 13.24
C ASP A 71 -0.40 23.94 13.02
N ARG A 72 -0.28 22.61 13.09
CA ARG A 72 0.90 21.91 12.61
C ARG A 72 1.07 22.34 11.17
N GLU A 73 2.11 23.10 10.87
CA GLU A 73 2.43 23.48 9.49
C GLU A 73 2.43 22.20 8.64
N ASN A 74 1.44 22.08 7.74
CA ASN A 74 1.23 20.94 6.86
C ASN A 74 2.34 20.89 5.79
N LYS A 75 3.59 20.62 6.20
CA LYS A 75 4.60 20.14 5.25
C LYS A 75 4.13 18.77 4.77
N ALA A 76 4.04 18.59 3.45
CA ALA A 76 3.64 17.32 2.87
C ALA A 76 4.55 16.21 3.40
N ALA A 77 4.01 15.34 4.25
CA ALA A 77 4.77 14.22 4.78
C ALA A 77 5.01 13.20 3.67
N GLN A 78 6.25 12.76 3.48
CA GLN A 78 6.52 11.64 2.59
C GLN A 78 5.98 10.36 3.21
N VAL A 79 5.15 9.64 2.46
CA VAL A 79 4.66 8.32 2.84
C VAL A 79 5.60 7.29 2.24
N VAL A 80 6.03 6.33 3.05
CA VAL A 80 6.87 5.20 2.63
C VAL A 80 6.14 3.91 2.97
N LYS A 81 5.93 3.06 1.96
CA LYS A 81 5.26 1.77 2.08
C LYS A 81 6.11 0.67 1.49
N LEU A 82 6.44 -0.33 2.29
CA LEU A 82 6.97 -1.59 1.80
C LEU A 82 5.80 -2.45 1.33
N ILE A 83 5.84 -2.90 0.09
CA ILE A 83 4.90 -3.86 -0.48
C ILE A 83 5.68 -5.14 -0.73
N ALA A 84 5.21 -6.23 -0.13
CA ALA A 84 5.73 -7.57 -0.30
C ALA A 84 4.67 -8.45 -0.96
N VAL A 85 5.07 -9.24 -1.96
CA VAL A 85 4.18 -10.11 -2.74
C VAL A 85 4.68 -11.55 -2.68
N ASP A 86 3.82 -12.42 -2.18
CA ASP A 86 3.93 -13.88 -2.25
C ASP A 86 3.03 -14.33 -3.41
N SER A 87 3.67 -14.60 -4.53
CA SER A 87 3.10 -14.89 -5.84
C SER A 87 2.78 -16.37 -6.06
N ASN A 88 3.40 -17.26 -5.27
CA ASN A 88 3.27 -18.71 -5.41
C ASN A 88 2.51 -19.37 -4.24
N ASN A 89 2.11 -18.57 -3.24
CA ASN A 89 1.40 -18.97 -2.03
C ASN A 89 2.18 -20.01 -1.18
N ASP A 90 3.50 -19.83 -1.05
CA ASP A 90 4.35 -20.67 -0.22
C ASP A 90 4.75 -20.03 1.13
N SER A 91 4.18 -18.85 1.43
CA SER A 91 4.50 -18.01 2.60
C SER A 91 5.86 -17.31 2.56
N ASN A 92 6.61 -17.41 1.47
CA ASN A 92 7.76 -16.56 1.17
C ASN A 92 7.35 -15.48 0.19
N TYR A 93 7.97 -14.31 0.29
CA TYR A 93 7.68 -13.20 -0.63
C TYR A 93 8.72 -13.21 -1.75
N GLU A 94 8.28 -13.38 -3.00
CA GLU A 94 9.18 -13.32 -4.17
C GLU A 94 9.56 -11.89 -4.56
N HIS A 95 8.70 -10.92 -4.25
CA HIS A 95 8.90 -9.55 -4.69
C HIS A 95 8.69 -8.52 -3.58
N TYR A 96 9.65 -7.61 -3.46
CA TYR A 96 9.62 -6.48 -2.54
C TYR A 96 9.83 -5.17 -3.29
N MET A 97 8.98 -4.20 -2.98
CA MET A 97 9.13 -2.84 -3.50
C MET A 97 8.80 -1.82 -2.42
N VAL A 98 9.52 -0.70 -2.43
CA VAL A 98 9.22 0.45 -1.58
C VAL A 98 8.56 1.51 -2.43
N LEU A 99 7.29 1.76 -2.13
CA LEU A 99 6.49 2.83 -2.71
C LEU A 99 6.61 4.08 -1.86
N LYS A 100 7.08 5.17 -2.46
CA LYS A 100 7.12 6.49 -1.83
C LYS A 100 6.25 7.47 -2.61
N TYR A 101 5.53 8.32 -1.90
CA TYR A 101 4.74 9.42 -2.48
C TYR A 101 4.53 10.52 -1.43
N TYR A 102 4.15 11.73 -1.86
CA TYR A 102 3.87 12.83 -0.94
C TYR A 102 2.39 12.84 -0.55
N LYS A 103 2.13 12.88 0.76
CA LYS A 103 0.77 12.88 1.31
C LYS A 103 0.06 14.22 1.07
N THR A 104 -1.20 14.18 0.66
CA THR A 104 -2.12 15.31 0.79
C THR A 104 -2.92 15.19 2.10
N VAL A 105 -3.63 16.24 2.50
CA VAL A 105 -4.40 16.22 3.77
C VAL A 105 -5.48 15.13 3.79
N THR A 106 -5.96 14.72 2.61
CA THR A 106 -7.11 13.82 2.43
C THR A 106 -6.79 12.59 1.58
N ASP A 107 -5.52 12.24 1.41
CA ASP A 107 -5.14 11.12 0.54
C ASP A 107 -5.78 9.79 0.99
N SER A 108 -6.17 8.99 0.01
CA SER A 108 -6.77 7.68 0.24
C SER A 108 -5.94 6.58 -0.39
N PHE A 109 -5.19 5.83 0.43
CA PHE A 109 -4.42 4.68 -0.02
C PHE A 109 -5.29 3.42 -0.09
N LYS A 110 -5.35 2.77 -1.26
CA LYS A 110 -6.07 1.52 -1.48
C LYS A 110 -5.24 0.54 -2.29
N VAL A 111 -5.46 -0.75 -2.04
CA VAL A 111 -4.98 -1.86 -2.85
C VAL A 111 -6.20 -2.64 -3.33
N VAL A 112 -6.35 -2.77 -4.64
CA VAL A 112 -7.51 -3.41 -5.28
C VAL A 112 -7.05 -4.44 -6.31
N PRO A 113 -7.79 -5.54 -6.52
CA PRO A 113 -7.41 -6.54 -7.52
C PRO A 113 -7.60 -5.99 -8.95
N THR A 114 -6.84 -6.54 -9.88
CA THR A 114 -6.97 -6.38 -11.33
C THR A 114 -6.88 -7.76 -11.99
N ASP A 115 -7.18 -7.84 -13.29
CA ASP A 115 -7.16 -9.11 -14.02
C ASP A 115 -5.77 -9.77 -14.03
N LYS A 116 -4.70 -8.99 -13.82
CA LYS A 116 -3.30 -9.43 -13.92
C LYS A 116 -2.54 -9.37 -12.59
N GLY A 117 -3.19 -8.95 -11.52
CA GLY A 117 -2.56 -8.74 -10.22
C GLY A 117 -3.32 -7.70 -9.42
N PHE A 118 -2.67 -6.63 -8.99
CA PHE A 118 -3.31 -5.61 -8.17
C PHE A 118 -2.92 -4.19 -8.58
N ALA A 119 -3.76 -3.22 -8.25
CA ALA A 119 -3.47 -1.82 -8.38
C ALA A 119 -3.37 -1.16 -7.00
N VAL A 120 -2.32 -0.37 -6.81
CA VAL A 120 -2.24 0.64 -5.77
C VAL A 120 -2.89 1.91 -6.28
N LYS A 121 -3.86 2.42 -5.51
CA LYS A 121 -4.54 3.68 -5.79
C LYS A 121 -4.28 4.66 -4.67
N VAL A 122 -3.81 5.85 -5.03
CA VAL A 122 -3.74 7.01 -4.15
C VAL A 122 -4.54 8.12 -4.82
N ASP A 123 -5.75 8.33 -4.33
CA ASP A 123 -6.74 9.21 -4.95
C ASP A 123 -7.02 8.83 -6.42
N ASP A 124 -6.62 9.66 -7.39
CA ASP A 124 -6.76 9.42 -8.82
C ASP A 124 -5.51 8.78 -9.46
N LYS A 125 -4.42 8.63 -8.71
CA LYS A 125 -3.14 8.08 -9.18
C LYS A 125 -3.11 6.57 -9.03
N THR A 126 -2.65 5.89 -10.07
CA THR A 126 -2.66 4.42 -10.11
C THR A 126 -1.29 3.85 -10.51
N MET A 127 -0.81 2.89 -9.72
CA MET A 127 0.27 1.97 -10.07
C MET A 127 -0.32 0.57 -10.13
N GLU A 128 -0.06 -0.17 -11.21
CA GLU A 128 -0.51 -1.54 -11.39
C GLU A 128 0.66 -2.52 -11.31
N TYR A 129 0.47 -3.62 -10.59
CA TYR A 129 1.42 -4.71 -10.44
C TYR A 129 0.91 -5.97 -11.12
N PHE A 130 1.78 -6.59 -11.90
CA PHE A 130 1.52 -7.79 -12.69
C PHE A 130 2.15 -8.98 -11.99
N VAL A 131 1.33 -9.84 -11.38
CA VAL A 131 1.82 -10.92 -10.50
C VAL A 131 2.65 -11.96 -11.25
N ASP A 132 2.30 -12.21 -12.52
CA ASP A 132 2.98 -13.22 -13.34
C ASP A 132 4.32 -12.75 -13.89
N GLU A 133 4.43 -11.45 -14.10
CA GLU A 133 5.63 -10.83 -14.67
C GLU A 133 6.57 -10.33 -13.58
N GLY A 134 6.06 -10.13 -12.36
CA GLY A 134 6.81 -9.55 -11.25
C GLY A 134 7.14 -8.07 -11.45
N ILE A 135 6.47 -7.39 -12.38
CA ILE A 135 6.72 -5.99 -12.74
C ILE A 135 5.56 -5.08 -12.32
N TYR A 136 5.81 -3.77 -12.31
CA TYR A 136 4.77 -2.76 -12.19
C TYR A 136 4.76 -1.79 -13.36
N PHE A 137 3.62 -1.13 -13.52
CA PHE A 137 3.41 -0.05 -14.48
C PHE A 137 2.78 1.15 -13.78
N ILE A 138 3.32 2.33 -14.04
CA ILE A 138 2.73 3.61 -13.63
C ILE A 138 2.37 4.34 -14.91
N ASN A 139 1.15 4.87 -15.00
CA ASN A 139 0.77 5.69 -16.14
C ASN A 139 1.71 6.89 -16.26
N ASN A 140 2.15 7.25 -17.47
CA ASN A 140 3.08 8.37 -17.69
C ASN A 140 2.61 9.68 -17.02
N LYS A 141 1.29 9.90 -16.88
CA LYS A 141 0.73 11.09 -16.19
C LYS A 141 0.97 11.10 -14.69
N ASP A 142 1.24 9.95 -14.10
CA ASP A 142 1.40 9.70 -12.66
C ASP A 142 2.85 9.33 -12.31
N GLN A 143 3.75 9.29 -13.30
CA GLN A 143 5.12 8.83 -13.14
C GLN A 143 5.90 9.67 -12.13
N ASP A 144 5.63 10.98 -12.07
CA ASP A 144 6.27 11.90 -11.12
C ASP A 144 5.67 11.82 -9.71
N PHE A 145 4.53 11.12 -9.54
CA PHE A 145 3.84 11.01 -8.26
C PHE A 145 4.38 9.85 -7.42
N PHE A 146 4.62 8.70 -8.04
CA PHE A 146 5.11 7.50 -7.37
C PHE A 146 6.62 7.34 -7.60
N MET A 147 7.36 7.22 -6.50
CA MET A 147 8.76 6.81 -6.54
C MET A 147 8.86 5.37 -6.04
N ILE A 148 9.44 4.49 -6.85
CA ILE A 148 9.61 3.07 -6.52
C ILE A 148 11.10 2.78 -6.33
N GLU A 149 11.43 2.13 -5.21
CA GLU A 149 12.73 1.49 -5.00
C GLU A 149 12.52 -0.02 -4.93
N GLU A 150 13.05 -0.75 -5.91
CA GLU A 150 13.05 -2.20 -5.93
C GLU A 150 14.26 -2.74 -5.18
N PHE A 151 14.07 -3.83 -4.45
CA PHE A 151 15.19 -4.64 -3.97
C PHE A 151 14.83 -6.11 -4.04
N LYS A 152 15.81 -6.92 -4.45
CA LYS A 152 15.77 -8.36 -4.19
C LYS A 152 16.36 -8.57 -2.80
N GLU A 153 15.60 -9.19 -1.91
CA GLU A 153 16.16 -9.69 -0.66
C GLU A 153 17.20 -10.74 -1.05
N ILE A 154 18.48 -10.42 -0.85
CA ILE A 154 19.56 -11.39 -1.02
C ILE A 154 19.51 -12.24 0.25
N GLY A 155 18.92 -13.42 0.15
CA GLY A 155 18.92 -14.42 1.21
C GLY A 155 20.32 -14.84 1.62
#